data_AF-A0A7W6IHA7-F1
#
_entry.id   AF-A0A7W6IHA7-F1
#
_cell.length_a   1.000
_cell.length_b   1.000
_cell.length_c   1.000
_cell.angle_alpha   90.00
_cell.angle_beta   90.00
_cell.angle_gamma   90.00
#
_symmetry.space_group_name_H-M   'P 1'
#
loop_
_entity.id
_entity.type
_entity.pdbx_description
1 polymer ?
#
loop_
_entity_poly.entity_id
_entity_poly.type
_entity_poly.pdbx_seq_one_letter_code
_entity_poly.pdbx_strand_id
1 'polypeptide(L)'
;MAEDQTGGVVIGTLGATDAQGGAMTYSIVNDPDSKFEIVGNQLRVRAGATFNYENDTAHDVRIRVTDSGGLTYEETFTINVSNVNEKPTDIGLSGTSVSSTAGGGTAIGNLTFTDPDAGATGTFTILNDPSGYFQVVVINGNPQLQVRDGATLAAGTYAVTLRVTDQGGLTYDKQFTINVVNGNVDPKIVGASDPLVKTTSDRADIQAFKNLTIQDSGTLRVVVSMDNASKGKFSGDGGIYDKDAGTFTIEGSAQFVTAALQALRFDARDKATGSAAEVTNFTITVTDSEGAVASNSNISVSATAPDAPPANRAPTGLAPSNVTLQELTKNGTPIATLSASDADGDKLTYKIILANGVAADTDGYFTVSGNQLLVANGVMFDAEQALLRQVTIEVSDGRGGVARQTFTFNISDKSPETMVASDASPFNDIIKGSKTGKFKDTFYGGAGDDKLWGGYGNDTLWGGSGKDTFVFDAKLGTAKTDRSVNFDTIKDYSVKDDSIWLENSLFKGNKTLYAKIKKGTENKPVKLDKKFFTIGDKAKEKDDYFVYDSKKRVLYYDADGSGSKEAIELATFTKNKYLKNFQYSELFFI
;
A
#
# COMPACT_ATOMS: atom_id res chain seq x y z
N MET A 1 21.38 45.93 61.60
CA MET A 1 20.91 44.59 62.02
C MET A 1 20.85 43.71 60.79
N ALA A 2 20.97 42.39 60.91
CA ALA A 2 20.74 41.52 59.74
C ALA A 2 19.27 41.56 59.31
N GLU A 3 18.97 41.14 58.09
CA GLU A 3 17.58 40.86 57.70
C GLU A 3 17.06 39.58 58.37
N ASP A 4 15.80 39.22 58.10
CA ASP A 4 15.15 38.01 58.64
C ASP A 4 15.17 37.87 60.17
N GLN A 5 15.30 38.99 60.89
CA GLN A 5 15.27 38.98 62.36
C GLN A 5 13.87 38.67 62.87
N THR A 6 13.80 37.84 63.91
CA THR A 6 12.56 37.59 64.63
C THR A 6 12.16 38.79 65.49
N GLY A 7 10.86 38.96 65.74
CA GLY A 7 10.34 39.98 66.65
C GLY A 7 10.99 39.97 68.04
N GLY A 8 11.18 41.15 68.62
CA GLY A 8 11.74 41.34 69.97
C GLY A 8 13.27 41.51 70.01
N VAL A 9 13.97 41.38 68.88
CA VAL A 9 15.43 41.64 68.79
C VAL A 9 15.71 43.10 69.17
N VAL A 10 16.65 43.30 70.11
CA VAL A 10 17.11 44.63 70.52
C VAL A 10 18.08 45.18 69.47
N ILE A 11 17.72 46.32 68.89
CA ILE A 11 18.52 47.03 67.88
C ILE A 11 19.55 47.92 68.58
N GLY A 12 19.13 48.61 69.64
CA GLY A 12 19.98 49.49 70.41
C GLY A 12 19.30 49.97 71.68
N THR A 13 20.10 50.54 72.58
CA THR A 13 19.62 51.18 73.81
C THR A 13 19.66 52.70 73.63
N LEU A 14 18.53 53.35 73.81
CA LEU A 14 18.37 54.80 73.72
C LEU A 14 18.91 55.46 74.99
N GLY A 15 19.64 56.57 74.81
CA GLY A 15 20.21 57.36 75.89
C GLY A 15 20.11 58.84 75.57
N ALA A 16 19.85 59.64 76.60
CA ALA A 16 19.86 61.10 76.54
C ALA A 16 20.38 61.65 77.88
N THR A 17 20.94 62.85 77.87
CA THR A 17 21.45 63.54 79.06
C THR A 17 20.54 64.72 79.39
N ASP A 18 20.11 64.83 80.64
CA ASP A 18 19.42 66.00 81.20
C ASP A 18 20.34 66.71 82.20
N ALA A 19 20.47 68.03 82.06
CA ALA A 19 21.28 68.87 82.94
C ALA A 19 20.74 68.90 84.39
N GLN A 20 19.45 68.61 84.60
CA GLN A 20 18.81 68.56 85.91
C GLN A 20 18.72 67.13 86.50
N GLY A 21 19.11 66.10 85.75
CA GLY A 21 19.21 64.71 86.24
C GLY A 21 17.89 63.94 86.34
N GLY A 22 16.89 64.24 85.50
CA GLY A 22 15.57 63.58 85.51
C GLY A 22 15.49 62.23 84.76
N ALA A 23 14.42 61.49 85.03
CA ALA A 23 14.08 60.26 84.29
C ALA A 23 13.63 60.59 82.86
N MET A 24 14.02 59.75 81.90
CA MET A 24 13.71 59.91 80.47
C MET A 24 12.66 58.91 80.01
N THR A 25 11.71 59.37 79.20
CA THR A 25 10.75 58.50 78.51
C THR A 25 10.92 58.61 77.00
N TYR A 26 10.84 57.49 76.29
CA TYR A 26 11.08 57.40 74.85
C TYR A 26 9.80 56.96 74.12
N SER A 27 9.52 57.57 72.97
CA SER A 27 8.36 57.24 72.13
C SER A 27 8.71 57.36 70.65
N ILE A 28 8.08 56.55 69.81
CA ILE A 28 8.21 56.65 68.35
C ILE A 28 7.27 57.76 67.87
N VAL A 29 7.83 58.75 67.18
CA VAL A 29 7.07 59.84 66.55
C VAL A 29 6.68 59.45 65.13
N ASN A 30 7.58 58.79 64.41
CA ASN A 30 7.34 58.32 63.07
C ASN A 30 8.11 57.03 62.82
N ASP A 31 7.41 56.01 62.35
CA ASP A 31 7.93 54.73 61.87
C ASP A 31 7.05 54.37 60.67
N PRO A 32 7.41 54.86 59.47
CA PRO A 32 6.57 54.73 58.27
C PRO A 32 6.17 53.28 57.98
N ASP A 33 7.07 52.35 58.30
CA ASP A 33 6.92 50.94 57.97
C ASP A 33 6.34 50.13 59.15
N SER A 34 6.11 50.77 60.30
CA SER A 34 5.58 50.18 61.53
C SER A 34 6.36 48.95 62.03
N LYS A 35 7.66 48.89 61.72
CA LYS A 35 8.52 47.73 61.99
C LYS A 35 9.20 47.77 63.37
N PHE A 36 9.13 48.88 64.09
CA PHE A 36 9.86 49.08 65.34
C PHE A 36 8.92 49.28 66.54
N GLU A 37 9.43 48.97 67.72
CA GLU A 37 8.80 49.25 69.00
C GLU A 37 9.84 49.71 70.03
N ILE A 38 9.38 50.45 71.05
CA ILE A 38 10.21 50.84 72.18
C ILE A 38 9.70 50.12 73.43
N VAL A 39 10.57 49.35 74.07
CA VAL A 39 10.29 48.69 75.36
C VAL A 39 11.28 49.21 76.39
N GLY A 40 10.79 50.04 77.32
CA GLY A 40 11.65 50.78 78.26
C GLY A 40 12.50 51.82 77.52
N ASN A 41 13.82 51.62 77.51
CA ASN A 41 14.77 52.42 76.73
C ASN A 41 15.40 51.64 75.56
N GLN A 42 14.84 50.49 75.17
CA GLN A 42 15.37 49.70 74.07
C GLN A 42 14.51 49.88 72.82
N LEU A 43 15.15 50.25 71.71
CA LEU A 43 14.57 50.14 70.39
C LEU A 43 14.66 48.69 69.94
N ARG A 44 13.51 48.09 69.58
CA ARG A 44 13.39 46.68 69.21
C ARG A 44 12.66 46.51 67.89
N VAL A 45 12.87 45.35 67.25
CA VAL A 45 12.04 44.89 66.15
C VAL A 45 10.65 44.51 66.67
N ARG A 46 9.60 45.04 66.06
CA ARG A 46 8.21 44.73 66.43
C ARG A 46 7.88 43.28 66.09
N ALA A 47 7.09 42.61 66.94
CA ALA A 47 6.58 41.28 66.64
C ALA A 47 5.84 41.23 65.28
N GLY A 48 6.26 40.30 64.42
CA GLY A 48 5.69 40.11 63.08
C GLY A 48 6.27 41.02 61.98
N ALA A 49 7.19 41.93 62.31
CA ALA A 49 7.91 42.71 61.30
C ALA A 49 8.87 41.82 60.50
N THR A 50 8.97 42.07 59.19
CA THR A 50 9.91 41.40 58.28
C THR A 50 10.84 42.42 57.64
N PHE A 51 12.09 42.02 57.41
CA PHE A 51 13.12 42.82 56.76
C PHE A 51 13.64 42.01 55.60
N ASN A 52 13.72 42.63 54.43
CA ASN A 52 14.28 42.05 53.23
C ASN A 52 15.21 43.12 52.64
N TYR A 53 16.49 42.81 52.61
CA TYR A 53 17.55 43.71 52.20
C TYR A 53 17.43 44.08 50.72
N GLU A 54 16.98 43.15 49.88
CA GLU A 54 16.78 43.35 48.43
C GLU A 54 15.74 44.43 48.13
N ASN A 55 14.75 44.59 49.03
CA ASN A 55 13.72 45.62 48.92
C ASN A 55 14.18 46.94 49.57
N ASP A 56 14.60 46.88 50.83
CA ASP A 56 14.99 48.06 51.61
C ASP A 56 16.26 47.78 52.45
N THR A 57 17.35 48.48 52.13
CA THR A 57 18.63 48.33 52.84
C THR A 57 18.71 49.11 54.15
N ALA A 58 17.74 49.98 54.43
CA ALA A 58 17.66 50.74 55.67
C ALA A 58 16.23 51.23 55.95
N HIS A 59 15.94 51.50 57.22
CA HIS A 59 14.67 52.08 57.66
C HIS A 59 14.91 53.24 58.62
N ASP A 60 14.19 54.35 58.42
CA ASP A 60 14.26 55.51 59.30
C ASP A 60 13.18 55.46 60.38
N VAL A 61 13.58 55.65 61.64
CA VAL A 61 12.67 55.77 62.77
C VAL A 61 12.95 57.07 63.52
N ARG A 62 11.94 57.94 63.62
CA ARG A 62 12.02 59.19 64.39
C ARG A 62 11.55 58.94 65.81
N ILE A 63 12.45 59.17 66.77
CA ILE A 63 12.22 58.90 68.18
C ILE A 63 12.22 60.22 68.94
N ARG A 64 11.26 60.37 69.86
CA ARG A 64 11.19 61.47 70.82
C ARG A 64 11.63 60.98 72.20
N VAL A 65 12.53 61.73 72.81
CA VAL A 65 12.79 61.66 74.26
C VAL A 65 12.09 62.82 74.95
N THR A 66 11.45 62.54 76.10
CA THR A 66 10.81 63.53 76.96
C THR A 66 11.39 63.43 78.36
N ASP A 67 11.85 64.56 78.90
CA ASP A 67 12.34 64.66 80.28
C ASP A 67 11.19 64.69 81.31
N SER A 68 11.53 64.64 82.60
CA SER A 68 10.53 64.70 83.67
C SER A 68 9.78 66.04 83.77
N GLY A 69 10.30 67.10 83.15
CA GLY A 69 9.67 68.43 83.05
C GLY A 69 8.76 68.61 81.84
N GLY A 70 8.74 67.65 80.91
CA GLY A 70 7.93 67.65 79.70
C GLY A 70 8.59 68.27 78.46
N LEU A 71 9.88 68.64 78.52
CA LEU A 71 10.62 69.10 77.34
C LEU A 71 11.00 67.92 76.45
N THR A 72 10.98 68.13 75.13
CA THR A 72 11.14 67.07 74.15
C THR A 72 12.28 67.33 73.18
N TYR A 73 13.00 66.29 72.81
CA TYR A 73 13.93 66.28 71.68
C TYR A 73 13.59 65.12 70.73
N GLU A 74 13.70 65.35 69.43
CA GLU A 74 13.45 64.34 68.39
C GLU A 74 14.69 64.13 67.55
N GLU A 75 15.00 62.87 67.28
CA GLU A 75 16.09 62.48 66.38
C GLU A 75 15.63 61.33 65.49
N THR A 76 16.03 61.37 64.23
CA THR A 76 15.79 60.27 63.28
C THR A 76 17.01 59.36 63.30
N PHE A 77 16.78 58.10 63.61
CA PHE A 77 17.78 57.05 63.52
C PHE A 77 17.56 56.25 62.23
N THR A 78 18.60 56.13 61.42
CA THR A 78 18.61 55.23 60.27
C THR A 78 19.11 53.87 60.71
N ILE A 79 18.24 52.86 60.62
CA ILE A 79 18.54 51.47 60.96
C ILE A 79 18.95 50.75 59.68
N ASN A 80 20.25 50.57 59.49
CA ASN A 80 20.77 49.82 58.35
C ASN A 80 20.47 48.32 58.51
N VAL A 81 20.00 47.70 57.43
CA VAL A 81 19.83 46.26 57.26
C VAL A 81 21.09 45.72 56.58
N SER A 82 21.65 44.62 57.08
CA SER A 82 22.78 43.93 56.45
C SER A 82 22.31 42.66 55.78
N ASN A 83 22.78 42.44 54.56
CA ASN A 83 22.41 41.29 53.75
C ASN A 83 22.72 39.95 54.44
N VAL A 84 21.80 39.01 54.33
CA VAL A 84 21.99 37.58 54.64
C VAL A 84 21.95 36.83 53.30
N ASN A 85 22.55 35.64 53.24
CA ASN A 85 22.50 34.85 52.01
C ASN A 85 21.20 34.03 51.98
N GLU A 86 20.35 34.25 50.99
CA GLU A 86 19.16 33.44 50.71
C GLU A 86 19.49 32.29 49.77
N LYS A 87 18.59 31.31 49.69
CA LYS A 87 18.77 30.20 48.76
C LYS A 87 18.34 30.61 47.34
N PRO A 88 18.91 29.97 46.30
CA PRO A 88 18.38 30.04 44.96
C PRO A 88 16.88 29.68 44.90
N THR A 89 16.15 30.32 43.98
CA THR A 89 14.69 30.19 43.84
C THR A 89 14.26 29.46 42.58
N ASP A 90 15.09 29.42 41.54
CA ASP A 90 14.82 28.69 40.32
C ASP A 90 16.09 28.28 39.56
N ILE A 91 15.97 27.28 38.69
CA ILE A 91 16.97 26.94 37.66
C ILE A 91 16.34 27.15 36.28
N GLY A 92 17.04 27.87 35.40
CA GLY A 92 16.73 28.01 33.98
C GLY A 92 17.58 27.07 33.13
N LEU A 93 16.99 26.52 32.07
CA LEU A 93 17.70 25.73 31.06
C LEU A 93 17.21 26.18 29.67
N SER A 94 18.13 26.65 28.83
CA SER A 94 17.77 27.29 27.55
C SER A 94 17.32 26.31 26.46
N GLY A 95 17.50 25.00 26.64
CA GLY A 95 17.11 23.99 25.67
C GLY A 95 16.82 22.64 26.33
N THR A 96 15.81 21.93 25.82
CA THR A 96 15.29 20.70 26.42
C THR A 96 15.19 19.55 25.42
N SER A 97 15.90 19.64 24.29
CA SER A 97 15.90 18.60 23.27
C SER A 97 17.27 18.40 22.66
N VAL A 98 17.57 17.16 22.28
CA VAL A 98 18.81 16.79 21.59
C VAL A 98 18.55 15.63 20.64
N SER A 99 19.33 15.54 19.56
CA SER A 99 19.26 14.43 18.61
C SER A 99 19.79 13.13 19.24
N SER A 100 19.17 11.96 18.94
CA SER A 100 19.68 10.65 19.35
C SER A 100 21.02 10.29 18.68
N THR A 101 21.41 11.03 17.64
CA THR A 101 22.72 10.90 16.97
C THR A 101 23.75 11.93 17.45
N ALA A 102 23.39 12.77 18.44
CA ALA A 102 24.32 13.75 19.00
C ALA A 102 25.50 13.06 19.71
N GLY A 103 26.72 13.49 19.36
CA GLY A 103 27.94 13.01 20.01
C GLY A 103 28.15 13.62 21.41
N GLY A 104 29.07 13.03 22.17
CA GLY A 104 29.55 13.57 23.45
C GLY A 104 29.99 15.03 23.33
N GLY A 105 29.67 15.84 24.35
CA GLY A 105 29.94 17.27 24.39
C GLY A 105 28.92 18.15 23.67
N THR A 106 27.92 17.58 22.99
CA THR A 106 26.85 18.36 22.35
C THR A 106 26.06 19.12 23.42
N ALA A 107 25.96 20.45 23.29
CA ALA A 107 25.21 21.30 24.19
C ALA A 107 23.70 21.13 24.00
N ILE A 108 22.99 20.89 25.10
CA ILE A 108 21.52 20.81 25.15
C ILE A 108 20.96 22.19 25.51
N GLY A 109 21.59 22.88 26.45
CA GLY A 109 21.23 24.24 26.83
C GLY A 109 22.18 24.83 27.87
N ASN A 110 22.17 26.16 27.97
CA ASN A 110 22.85 26.91 29.02
C ASN A 110 22.02 26.84 30.30
N LEU A 111 22.71 26.70 31.43
CA LEU A 111 22.12 26.73 32.75
C LEU A 111 22.20 28.13 33.35
N THR A 112 21.10 28.57 33.93
CA THR A 112 21.00 29.79 34.72
C THR A 112 20.27 29.51 36.02
N PHE A 113 20.33 30.40 36.99
CA PHE A 113 19.52 30.33 38.20
C PHE A 113 19.07 31.72 38.61
N THR A 114 18.04 31.80 39.45
CA THR A 114 17.60 33.03 40.09
C THR A 114 17.87 32.95 41.57
N ASP A 115 18.34 34.05 42.13
CA ASP A 115 18.71 34.17 43.53
C ASP A 115 18.24 35.54 44.04
N PRO A 116 17.63 35.65 45.24
CA PRO A 116 17.35 36.95 45.85
C PRO A 116 18.61 37.81 45.97
N ASP A 117 19.75 37.21 46.31
CA ASP A 117 21.01 37.92 46.48
C ASP A 117 21.54 38.49 45.16
N ALA A 118 21.59 39.83 45.07
CA ALA A 118 22.11 40.51 43.89
C ALA A 118 23.58 40.14 43.60
N GLY A 119 23.82 39.57 42.42
CA GLY A 119 25.16 39.15 41.99
C GLY A 119 25.61 37.78 42.51
N ALA A 120 24.68 36.98 43.04
CA ALA A 120 24.95 35.61 43.45
C ALA A 120 25.62 34.78 42.35
N THR A 121 26.57 33.95 42.76
CA THR A 121 27.26 32.96 41.93
C THR A 121 26.85 31.57 42.38
N GLY A 122 26.75 30.64 41.42
CA GLY A 122 26.22 29.30 41.67
C GLY A 122 26.96 28.22 40.90
N THR A 123 27.02 27.03 41.49
CA THR A 123 27.57 25.82 40.89
C THR A 123 26.48 24.80 40.62
N PHE A 124 26.48 24.20 39.42
CA PHE A 124 25.45 23.24 39.00
C PHE A 124 25.96 21.81 39.09
N THR A 125 25.12 20.90 39.57
CA THR A 125 25.38 19.46 39.62
C THR A 125 24.15 18.66 39.20
N ILE A 126 24.36 17.43 38.70
CA ILE A 126 23.28 16.48 38.43
C ILE A 126 23.09 15.64 39.69
N LEU A 127 21.88 15.68 40.25
CA LEU A 127 21.50 14.81 41.37
C LEU A 127 20.95 13.46 40.89
N ASN A 128 20.19 13.48 39.79
CA ASN A 128 19.56 12.30 39.24
C ASN A 128 19.56 12.35 37.71
N ASP A 129 20.14 11.33 37.10
CA ASP A 129 20.11 11.05 35.68
C ASP A 129 20.14 9.51 35.52
N PRO A 130 18.96 8.85 35.50
CA PRO A 130 18.90 7.39 35.44
C PRO A 130 19.49 6.79 34.16
N SER A 131 19.56 7.54 33.06
CA SER A 131 20.15 7.04 31.81
C SER A 131 21.67 7.22 31.77
N GLY A 132 22.21 8.14 32.57
CA GLY A 132 23.63 8.49 32.56
C GLY A 132 24.08 9.19 31.28
N TYR A 133 23.13 9.75 30.52
CA TYR A 133 23.37 10.37 29.22
C TYR A 133 23.92 11.79 29.31
N PHE A 134 23.80 12.44 30.46
CA PHE A 134 24.01 13.87 30.57
C PHE A 134 25.16 14.21 31.53
N GLN A 135 25.76 15.36 31.29
CA GLN A 135 26.80 15.94 32.13
C GLN A 135 26.65 17.46 32.19
N VAL A 136 27.10 18.05 33.29
CA VAL A 136 27.23 19.51 33.42
C VAL A 136 28.68 19.87 33.15
N VAL A 137 28.91 20.79 32.23
CA VAL A 137 30.25 21.30 31.87
C VAL A 137 30.24 22.81 31.91
N VAL A 138 31.30 23.41 32.43
CA VAL A 138 31.49 24.87 32.41
C VAL A 138 32.43 25.22 31.26
N ILE A 139 31.91 25.95 30.26
CA ILE A 139 32.70 26.44 29.12
C ILE A 139 32.80 27.95 29.20
N ASN A 140 34.03 28.48 29.29
CA ASN A 140 34.31 29.92 29.39
C ASN A 140 33.50 30.62 30.50
N GLY A 141 33.32 29.95 31.64
CA GLY A 141 32.54 30.47 32.78
C GLY A 141 31.03 30.28 32.68
N ASN A 142 30.50 29.74 31.58
CA ASN A 142 29.07 29.47 31.41
C ASN A 142 28.75 27.98 31.64
N PRO A 143 27.93 27.62 32.64
CA PRO A 143 27.52 26.24 32.84
C PRO A 143 26.52 25.80 31.77
N GLN A 144 26.71 24.60 31.23
CA GLN A 144 25.87 23.99 30.22
C GLN A 144 25.51 22.56 30.60
N LEU A 145 24.29 22.14 30.25
CA LEU A 145 23.93 20.73 30.19
C LEU A 145 24.34 20.19 28.81
N GLN A 146 25.12 19.12 28.79
CA GLN A 146 25.63 18.49 27.58
C GLN A 146 25.37 16.98 27.56
N VAL A 147 25.45 16.39 26.37
CA VAL A 147 25.57 14.93 26.21
C VAL A 147 26.91 14.47 26.79
N ARG A 148 26.88 13.43 27.62
CA ARG A 148 28.07 12.86 28.24
C ARG A 148 28.96 12.19 27.22
N ASP A 149 30.27 12.34 27.37
CA ASP A 149 31.24 11.71 26.48
C ASP A 149 31.09 10.17 26.49
N GLY A 150 30.97 9.59 25.29
CA GLY A 150 30.75 8.15 25.10
C GLY A 150 29.31 7.67 25.32
N ALA A 151 28.36 8.55 25.62
CA ALA A 151 26.95 8.16 25.73
C ALA A 151 26.38 7.73 24.36
N THR A 152 25.59 6.65 24.34
CA THR A 152 24.78 6.24 23.19
C THR A 152 23.32 6.54 23.51
N LEU A 153 22.77 7.57 22.87
CA LEU A 153 21.43 8.06 23.17
C LEU A 153 20.37 7.17 22.51
N ALA A 154 19.38 6.76 23.29
CA ALA A 154 18.12 6.22 22.76
C ALA A 154 17.08 7.35 22.68
N ALA A 155 16.22 7.32 21.66
CA ALA A 155 15.13 8.28 21.57
C ALA A 155 14.09 8.05 22.67
N GLY A 156 13.59 9.14 23.24
CA GLY A 156 12.67 9.10 24.37
C GLY A 156 12.75 10.36 25.22
N THR A 157 12.05 10.33 26.36
CA THR A 157 12.01 11.44 27.33
C THR A 157 12.75 11.03 28.60
N TYR A 158 13.69 11.86 29.04
CA TYR A 158 14.56 11.58 30.18
C TYR A 158 14.41 12.66 31.24
N ALA A 159 14.11 12.25 32.46
CA ALA A 159 14.06 13.15 33.61
C ALA A 159 15.49 13.37 34.16
N VAL A 160 15.90 14.62 34.26
CA VAL A 160 17.19 15.04 34.83
C VAL A 160 16.94 16.01 35.96
N THR A 161 17.37 15.68 37.17
CA THR A 161 17.27 16.57 38.33
C THR A 161 18.61 17.28 38.53
N LEU A 162 18.58 18.61 38.42
CA LEU A 162 19.72 19.48 38.63
C LEU A 162 19.63 20.15 40.00
N ARG A 163 20.79 20.37 40.62
CA ARG A 163 20.96 21.21 41.80
C ARG A 163 21.84 22.39 41.46
N VAL A 164 21.43 23.57 41.90
CA VAL A 164 22.31 24.73 42.02
C VAL A 164 22.66 24.92 43.50
N THR A 165 23.93 25.17 43.78
CA THR A 165 24.45 25.58 45.09
C THR A 165 25.04 26.98 44.96
N ASP A 166 24.54 27.93 45.72
CA ASP A 166 25.07 29.31 45.74
C ASP A 166 26.45 29.39 46.44
N GLN A 167 27.01 30.59 46.49
CA GLN A 167 28.27 30.87 47.19
C GLN A 167 28.24 30.68 48.72
N GLY A 168 27.05 30.76 49.34
CA GLY A 168 26.80 30.56 50.77
C GLY A 168 26.58 29.10 51.14
N GLY A 169 26.43 28.22 50.16
CA GLY A 169 26.17 26.79 50.31
C GLY A 169 24.70 26.40 50.37
N LEU A 170 23.75 27.33 50.18
CA LEU A 170 22.34 27.00 50.07
C LEU A 170 22.01 26.47 48.67
N THR A 171 20.94 25.67 48.58
CA THR A 171 20.67 24.87 47.38
C THR A 171 19.22 24.93 46.92
N TYR A 172 19.04 24.74 45.62
CA TYR A 172 17.74 24.54 44.98
C TYR A 172 17.82 23.44 43.93
N ASP A 173 16.81 22.58 43.91
CA ASP A 173 16.72 21.44 43.01
C ASP A 173 15.56 21.61 42.03
N LYS A 174 15.79 21.33 40.75
CA LYS A 174 14.75 21.35 39.72
C LYS A 174 14.90 20.18 38.76
N GLN A 175 13.77 19.53 38.45
CA GLN A 175 13.72 18.48 37.44
C GLN A 175 13.37 19.08 36.07
N PHE A 176 14.16 18.69 35.06
CA PHE A 176 13.91 18.95 33.64
C PHE A 176 13.55 17.65 32.93
N THR A 177 12.73 17.76 31.89
CA THR A 177 12.50 16.67 30.94
C THR A 177 13.29 16.98 29.68
N ILE A 178 14.24 16.12 29.33
CA ILE A 178 15.04 16.21 28.12
C ILE A 178 14.46 15.25 27.08
N ASN A 179 14.09 15.81 25.94
CA ASN A 179 13.55 15.07 24.81
C ASN A 179 14.71 14.67 23.88
N VAL A 180 15.08 13.39 23.88
CA VAL A 180 15.96 12.83 22.86
C VAL A 180 15.09 12.46 21.68
N VAL A 181 15.16 13.25 20.61
CA VAL A 181 14.43 13.00 19.37
C VAL A 181 15.22 12.04 18.50
N ASN A 182 14.56 11.20 17.71
CA ASN A 182 15.24 10.39 16.71
C ASN A 182 16.07 11.31 15.81
N GLY A 183 17.39 11.15 15.87
CA GLY A 183 18.32 11.82 15.00
C GLY A 183 18.28 11.23 13.61
N ASN A 184 18.51 12.06 12.61
CA ASN A 184 18.72 11.57 11.26
C ASN A 184 20.00 10.71 11.22
N VAL A 185 19.93 9.54 10.59
CA VAL A 185 21.07 8.66 10.38
C VAL A 185 21.53 8.89 8.95
N ASP A 186 22.80 9.27 8.75
CA ASP A 186 23.29 9.50 7.39
C ASP A 186 23.12 8.24 6.52
N PRO A 187 22.65 8.39 5.27
CA PRO A 187 22.52 7.26 4.36
C PRO A 187 23.89 6.62 4.09
N LYS A 188 23.93 5.32 3.84
CA LYS A 188 25.19 4.60 3.52
C LYS A 188 25.14 3.96 2.15
N ILE A 189 26.24 4.10 1.39
CA ILE A 189 26.49 3.40 0.13
C ILE A 189 27.48 2.26 0.41
N VAL A 190 27.02 1.03 0.33
CA VAL A 190 27.82 -0.18 0.57
C VAL A 190 28.13 -0.87 -0.75
N GLY A 191 29.34 -1.45 -0.89
CA GLY A 191 29.73 -2.23 -2.08
C GLY A 191 30.63 -1.50 -3.09
N ALA A 192 31.16 -0.32 -2.73
CA ALA A 192 32.12 0.44 -3.53
C ALA A 192 33.21 1.13 -2.68
N SER A 193 33.81 0.38 -1.74
CA SER A 193 34.90 0.88 -0.88
C SER A 193 36.20 1.12 -1.64
N ASP A 194 36.46 0.35 -2.71
CA ASP A 194 37.64 0.48 -3.57
C ASP A 194 37.24 0.93 -4.99
N PRO A 195 38.12 1.64 -5.71
CA PRO A 195 37.90 1.96 -7.12
C PRO A 195 37.61 0.70 -7.96
N LEU A 196 36.43 0.66 -8.56
CA LEU A 196 35.96 -0.43 -9.39
C LEU A 196 35.82 0.05 -10.84
N VAL A 197 36.80 -0.29 -11.66
CA VAL A 197 36.76 -0.08 -13.11
C VAL A 197 36.16 -1.32 -13.77
N LYS A 198 34.99 -1.19 -14.39
CA LYS A 198 34.37 -2.25 -15.20
C LYS A 198 34.68 -2.04 -16.67
N THR A 199 34.95 -3.11 -17.41
CA THR A 199 35.16 -3.04 -18.86
C THR A 199 33.89 -3.47 -19.60
N THR A 200 33.54 -2.75 -20.65
CA THR A 200 32.44 -3.11 -21.56
C THR A 200 32.84 -2.84 -23.01
N SER A 201 32.20 -3.53 -23.94
CA SER A 201 32.31 -3.19 -25.36
C SER A 201 31.50 -1.92 -25.66
N ASP A 202 31.92 -1.19 -26.69
CA ASP A 202 31.14 -0.08 -27.22
C ASP A 202 29.69 -0.53 -27.56
N ARG A 203 28.70 0.27 -27.16
CA ARG A 203 27.25 -0.02 -27.24
C ARG A 203 26.71 -1.20 -26.42
N ALA A 204 27.52 -1.81 -25.55
CA ALA A 204 27.06 -2.90 -24.68
C ALA A 204 26.59 -2.36 -23.33
N ASP A 205 25.31 -2.60 -23.02
CA ASP A 205 24.74 -2.32 -21.71
C ASP A 205 25.51 -3.06 -20.60
N ILE A 206 25.90 -2.33 -19.56
CA ILE A 206 26.51 -2.90 -18.36
C ILE A 206 25.76 -2.49 -17.09
N GLN A 207 25.52 -3.44 -16.19
CA GLN A 207 25.03 -3.18 -14.83
C GLN A 207 26.20 -2.77 -13.93
N ALA A 208 26.65 -1.53 -14.09
CA ALA A 208 27.81 -1.00 -13.37
C ALA A 208 27.60 -0.98 -11.84
N PHE A 209 26.35 -0.90 -11.38
CA PHE A 209 25.98 -0.68 -9.98
C PHE A 209 25.39 -1.92 -9.28
N LYS A 210 25.40 -3.10 -9.95
CA LYS A 210 24.75 -4.35 -9.47
C LYS A 210 25.09 -4.78 -8.03
N ASN A 211 26.26 -4.41 -7.52
CA ASN A 211 26.73 -4.83 -6.20
C ASN A 211 26.54 -3.76 -5.11
N LEU A 212 25.96 -2.60 -5.46
CA LEU A 212 25.70 -1.55 -4.50
C LEU A 212 24.48 -1.86 -3.63
N THR A 213 24.53 -1.48 -2.37
CA THR A 213 23.39 -1.49 -1.45
C THR A 213 23.29 -0.13 -0.78
N ILE A 214 22.08 0.43 -0.73
CA ILE A 214 21.79 1.67 -0.02
C ILE A 214 21.13 1.33 1.32
N GLN A 215 21.63 1.89 2.41
CA GLN A 215 21.09 1.67 3.76
C GLN A 215 20.67 3.00 4.36
N ASP A 216 19.38 3.11 4.68
CA ASP A 216 18.79 4.17 5.49
C ASP A 216 17.36 3.76 5.92
N SER A 217 16.78 4.42 6.93
CA SER A 217 15.41 4.16 7.42
C SER A 217 14.31 5.06 6.81
N GLY A 218 14.67 6.09 6.03
CA GLY A 218 13.75 7.07 5.44
C GLY A 218 13.48 6.90 3.93
N THR A 219 12.87 7.94 3.34
CA THR A 219 12.73 8.05 1.89
C THR A 219 13.98 8.68 1.32
N LEU A 220 14.53 8.08 0.28
CA LEU A 220 15.82 8.46 -0.28
C LEU A 220 15.67 8.98 -1.70
N ARG A 221 16.52 9.94 -2.04
CA ARG A 221 16.78 10.42 -3.40
C ARG A 221 18.20 10.03 -3.79
N VAL A 222 18.32 9.12 -4.75
CA VAL A 222 19.61 8.68 -5.32
C VAL A 222 19.81 9.33 -6.67
N VAL A 223 20.92 10.03 -6.85
CA VAL A 223 21.35 10.58 -8.14
C VAL A 223 22.63 9.89 -8.56
N VAL A 224 22.60 9.24 -9.72
CA VAL A 224 23.80 8.73 -10.40
C VAL A 224 24.14 9.70 -11.52
N SER A 225 25.29 10.37 -11.44
CA SER A 225 25.77 11.29 -12.47
C SER A 225 27.00 10.73 -13.19
N MET A 226 27.06 10.95 -14.50
CA MET A 226 28.28 10.75 -15.28
C MET A 226 29.16 11.99 -15.18
N ASP A 227 30.47 11.82 -15.33
CA ASP A 227 31.43 12.93 -15.44
C ASP A 227 31.22 13.78 -16.71
N ASN A 228 30.63 13.19 -17.77
CA ASN A 228 30.20 13.90 -18.96
C ASN A 228 29.00 13.21 -19.61
N ALA A 229 27.88 13.93 -19.77
CA ALA A 229 26.63 13.43 -20.35
C ALA A 229 26.80 12.89 -21.80
N SER A 230 27.82 13.36 -22.52
CA SER A 230 28.11 12.90 -23.88
C SER A 230 28.77 11.51 -23.94
N LYS A 231 29.14 10.88 -22.82
CA LYS A 231 29.88 9.59 -22.80
C LYS A 231 28.98 8.36 -22.79
N GLY A 232 27.68 8.50 -22.65
CA GLY A 232 26.76 7.37 -22.68
C GLY A 232 25.34 7.75 -22.31
N LYS A 233 24.50 6.73 -22.13
CA LYS A 233 23.12 6.86 -21.67
C LYS A 233 22.82 5.84 -20.56
N PHE A 234 21.91 6.20 -19.67
CA PHE A 234 21.35 5.25 -18.72
C PHE A 234 20.08 4.61 -19.26
N SER A 235 19.84 3.36 -18.91
CA SER A 235 18.57 2.65 -19.13
C SER A 235 18.23 1.82 -17.90
N GLY A 236 16.97 1.84 -17.48
CA GLY A 236 16.53 1.13 -16.28
C GLY A 236 15.18 1.64 -15.79
N ASP A 237 14.44 0.75 -15.12
CA ASP A 237 13.17 1.08 -14.51
C ASP A 237 13.37 1.69 -13.12
N GLY A 238 12.36 2.42 -12.62
CA GLY A 238 12.33 2.94 -11.25
C GLY A 238 12.99 4.30 -11.03
N GLY A 239 13.45 4.98 -12.09
CA GLY A 239 13.99 6.34 -12.01
C GLY A 239 13.77 7.16 -13.28
N ILE A 240 14.26 8.39 -13.26
CA ILE A 240 14.15 9.38 -14.35
C ILE A 240 15.55 9.69 -14.87
N TYR A 241 15.77 9.48 -16.17
CA TYR A 241 17.00 9.84 -16.85
C TYR A 241 16.91 11.25 -17.46
N ASP A 242 17.77 12.16 -17.01
CA ASP A 242 18.03 13.43 -17.68
C ASP A 242 19.23 13.28 -18.61
N LYS A 243 18.95 13.21 -19.91
CA LYS A 243 19.94 13.03 -20.97
C LYS A 243 20.90 14.22 -21.13
N ASP A 244 20.45 15.42 -20.80
CA ASP A 244 21.22 16.65 -21.02
C ASP A 244 22.17 16.87 -19.84
N ALA A 245 21.73 16.51 -18.63
CA ALA A 245 22.57 16.51 -17.44
C ALA A 245 23.44 15.25 -17.28
N GLY A 246 23.10 14.14 -17.97
CA GLY A 246 23.78 12.86 -17.80
C GLY A 246 23.52 12.23 -16.43
N THR A 247 22.32 12.41 -15.88
CA THR A 247 21.97 11.98 -14.52
C THR A 247 20.76 11.05 -14.50
N PHE A 248 20.79 10.04 -13.64
CA PHE A 248 19.65 9.17 -13.36
C PHE A 248 19.21 9.36 -11.90
N THR A 249 17.96 9.78 -11.70
CA THR A 249 17.40 10.05 -10.37
C THR A 249 16.39 8.97 -9.98
N ILE A 250 16.54 8.39 -8.80
CA ILE A 250 15.67 7.36 -8.22
C ILE A 250 15.18 7.88 -6.86
N GLU A 251 13.88 7.77 -6.59
CA GLU A 251 13.30 8.18 -5.31
C GLU A 251 12.46 7.03 -4.71
N GLY A 252 12.62 6.75 -3.41
CA GLY A 252 11.84 5.71 -2.72
C GLY A 252 12.51 5.16 -1.46
N SER A 253 12.02 4.01 -0.98
CA SER A 253 12.62 3.32 0.19
C SER A 253 14.00 2.75 -0.12
N ALA A 254 14.82 2.49 0.91
CA ALA A 254 16.13 1.85 0.77
C ALA A 254 16.09 0.56 -0.07
N GLN A 255 15.06 -0.28 0.10
CA GLN A 255 14.87 -1.50 -0.69
C GLN A 255 14.60 -1.18 -2.17
N PHE A 256 13.72 -0.23 -2.45
CA PHE A 256 13.36 0.16 -3.81
C PHE A 256 14.54 0.81 -4.54
N VAL A 257 15.18 1.80 -3.92
CA VAL A 257 16.31 2.50 -4.56
C VAL A 257 17.50 1.57 -4.78
N THR A 258 17.73 0.61 -3.87
CA THR A 258 18.74 -0.43 -4.06
C THR A 258 18.41 -1.32 -5.25
N ALA A 259 17.19 -1.82 -5.35
CA ALA A 259 16.78 -2.67 -6.47
C ALA A 259 16.89 -1.95 -7.83
N ALA A 260 16.42 -0.70 -7.90
CA ALA A 260 16.51 0.14 -9.09
C ALA A 260 17.97 0.44 -9.47
N LEU A 261 18.82 0.80 -8.49
CA LEU A 261 20.24 1.03 -8.71
C LEU A 261 20.97 -0.22 -9.21
N GLN A 262 20.68 -1.39 -8.63
CA GLN A 262 21.29 -2.66 -9.06
C GLN A 262 20.85 -3.09 -10.46
N ALA A 263 19.63 -2.73 -10.86
CA ALA A 263 19.09 -2.99 -12.20
C ALA A 263 19.57 -1.98 -13.25
N LEU A 264 19.97 -0.77 -12.83
CA LEU A 264 20.39 0.32 -13.69
C LEU A 264 21.53 -0.12 -14.64
N ARG A 265 21.30 0.11 -15.93
CA ARG A 265 22.25 -0.17 -17.00
C ARG A 265 22.84 1.13 -17.51
N PHE A 266 24.11 1.06 -17.88
CA PHE A 266 24.83 2.11 -18.57
C PHE A 266 25.26 1.61 -19.94
N ASP A 267 24.96 2.38 -20.97
CA ASP A 267 25.39 2.15 -22.35
C ASP A 267 26.39 3.24 -22.73
N ALA A 268 27.64 2.84 -22.99
CA ALA A 268 28.69 3.76 -23.39
C ALA A 268 28.45 4.24 -24.83
N ARG A 269 28.75 5.52 -25.10
CA ARG A 269 28.54 6.10 -26.42
C ARG A 269 29.52 5.56 -27.46
N ASP A 270 28.99 5.39 -28.67
CA ASP A 270 29.67 5.04 -29.90
C ASP A 270 30.95 5.87 -30.16
N LYS A 271 32.10 5.19 -30.18
CA LYS A 271 33.37 5.75 -30.65
C LYS A 271 33.66 5.32 -32.08
N ALA A 272 34.32 6.22 -32.82
CA ALA A 272 34.90 5.87 -34.10
C ALA A 272 35.88 4.69 -33.94
N THR A 273 35.77 3.70 -34.82
CA THR A 273 36.61 2.50 -34.85
C THR A 273 38.10 2.85 -34.72
N GLY A 274 38.81 2.22 -33.77
CA GLY A 274 40.24 2.46 -33.51
C GLY A 274 40.56 3.54 -32.47
N SER A 275 39.55 4.14 -31.82
CA SER A 275 39.77 5.09 -30.72
C SER A 275 40.22 4.39 -29.42
N ALA A 276 41.06 5.06 -28.63
CA ALA A 276 41.46 4.59 -27.31
C ALA A 276 40.25 4.46 -26.36
N ALA A 277 40.36 3.53 -25.40
CA ALA A 277 39.31 3.26 -24.42
C ALA A 277 38.85 4.54 -23.70
N GLU A 278 37.52 4.70 -23.52
CA GLU A 278 36.98 5.82 -22.75
C GLU A 278 36.58 5.37 -21.35
N VAL A 279 37.07 6.08 -20.34
CA VAL A 279 36.59 5.91 -18.97
C VAL A 279 35.49 6.94 -18.70
N THR A 280 34.32 6.43 -18.34
CA THR A 280 33.22 7.21 -17.76
C THR A 280 33.27 7.03 -16.25
N ASN A 281 33.38 8.14 -15.52
CA ASN A 281 33.38 8.12 -14.06
C ASN A 281 31.99 8.46 -13.56
N PHE A 282 31.52 7.75 -12.53
CA PHE A 282 30.22 8.00 -11.95
C PHE A 282 30.35 8.62 -10.56
N THR A 283 29.44 9.53 -10.23
CA THR A 283 29.21 9.95 -8.83
C THR A 283 27.80 9.54 -8.43
N ILE A 284 27.70 8.74 -7.38
CA ILE A 284 26.43 8.38 -6.75
C ILE A 284 26.25 9.27 -5.53
N THR A 285 25.15 10.00 -5.47
CA THR A 285 24.76 10.82 -4.32
C THR A 285 23.44 10.30 -3.77
N VAL A 286 23.37 10.02 -2.49
CA VAL A 286 22.16 9.61 -1.77
C VAL A 286 21.80 10.72 -0.79
N THR A 287 20.57 11.22 -0.85
CA THR A 287 20.04 12.21 0.07
C THR A 287 18.79 11.64 0.74
N ASP A 288 18.70 11.68 2.06
CA ASP A 288 17.48 11.30 2.78
C ASP A 288 16.46 12.45 2.86
N SER A 289 15.27 12.15 3.40
CA SER A 289 14.17 13.10 3.56
C SER A 289 14.48 14.25 4.52
N GLU A 290 15.46 14.06 5.39
CA GLU A 290 15.91 14.97 6.43
C GLU A 290 17.14 15.81 5.98
N GLY A 291 17.66 15.54 4.78
CA GLY A 291 18.70 16.30 4.09
C GLY A 291 20.13 15.81 4.29
N ALA A 292 20.39 14.70 4.99
CA ALA A 292 21.75 14.17 5.06
C ALA A 292 22.14 13.49 3.74
N VAL A 293 23.44 13.55 3.43
CA VAL A 293 23.97 13.19 2.12
C VAL A 293 25.17 12.26 2.26
N ALA A 294 25.15 11.17 1.48
CA ALA A 294 26.32 10.34 1.23
C ALA A 294 26.67 10.34 -0.26
N SER A 295 27.98 10.27 -0.57
CA SER A 295 28.45 10.22 -1.94
C SER A 295 29.52 9.15 -2.16
N ASN A 296 29.59 8.61 -3.38
CA ASN A 296 30.61 7.66 -3.81
C ASN A 296 30.97 7.92 -5.27
N SER A 297 32.28 8.00 -5.56
CA SER A 297 32.80 8.20 -6.92
C SER A 297 33.80 7.11 -7.34
N ASN A 298 33.71 5.93 -6.74
CA ASN A 298 34.66 4.84 -6.95
C ASN A 298 34.31 3.95 -8.15
N ILE A 299 33.15 4.12 -8.78
CA ILE A 299 32.73 3.29 -9.91
C ILE A 299 33.04 4.02 -11.21
N SER A 300 33.69 3.32 -12.13
CA SER A 300 33.89 3.78 -13.51
C SER A 300 33.71 2.63 -14.51
N VAL A 301 33.37 3.00 -15.74
CA VAL A 301 33.25 2.07 -16.87
C VAL A 301 34.24 2.48 -17.95
N SER A 302 35.11 1.55 -18.34
CA SER A 302 36.04 1.67 -19.46
C SER A 302 35.46 0.97 -20.68
N ALA A 303 35.09 1.75 -21.70
CA ALA A 303 34.56 1.25 -22.96
C ALA A 303 35.70 1.01 -23.97
N THR A 304 35.80 -0.20 -24.52
CA THR A 304 36.80 -0.58 -25.56
C THR A 304 36.17 -0.61 -26.96
N ALA A 305 36.98 -0.41 -28.01
CA ALA A 305 36.53 -0.38 -29.41
C ALA A 305 35.72 -1.65 -29.80
N PRO A 306 34.74 -1.54 -30.72
CA PRO A 306 33.80 -2.61 -31.02
C PRO A 306 34.47 -3.74 -31.82
N ASP A 307 34.51 -4.94 -31.24
CA ASP A 307 34.52 -6.18 -32.00
C ASP A 307 33.06 -6.65 -32.18
N ALA A 308 32.63 -6.67 -33.44
CA ALA A 308 31.31 -7.07 -33.97
C ALA A 308 30.07 -6.26 -33.51
N PRO A 309 29.09 -6.00 -34.40
CA PRO A 309 27.80 -5.43 -33.98
C PRO A 309 27.17 -6.33 -32.90
N PRO A 310 26.50 -5.77 -31.88
CA PRO A 310 25.93 -6.55 -30.80
C PRO A 310 24.99 -7.61 -31.39
N ALA A 311 25.11 -8.84 -30.87
CA ALA A 311 24.18 -9.91 -31.22
C ALA A 311 22.76 -9.44 -30.87
N ASN A 312 21.85 -9.54 -31.84
CA ASN A 312 20.42 -9.22 -31.66
C ASN A 312 19.86 -9.94 -30.43
N ARG A 313 19.30 -9.20 -29.49
CA ARG A 313 18.75 -9.70 -28.23
C ARG A 313 17.26 -9.92 -28.40
N ALA A 314 16.77 -11.05 -27.91
CA ALA A 314 15.33 -11.34 -27.98
C ALA A 314 14.52 -10.38 -27.09
N PRO A 315 13.24 -10.12 -27.45
CA PRO A 315 12.35 -9.30 -26.63
C PRO A 315 12.13 -9.88 -25.23
N THR A 316 11.78 -9.05 -24.26
CA THR A 316 11.51 -9.45 -22.87
C THR A 316 10.25 -8.78 -22.31
N GLY A 317 9.75 -9.27 -21.17
CA GLY A 317 8.62 -8.65 -20.46
C GLY A 317 7.27 -8.80 -21.16
N LEU A 318 7.07 -9.89 -21.91
CA LEU A 318 5.79 -10.19 -22.56
C LEU A 318 4.68 -10.29 -21.51
N ALA A 319 3.66 -9.43 -21.60
CA ALA A 319 2.51 -9.45 -20.70
C ALA A 319 1.25 -8.91 -21.38
N PRO A 320 0.06 -9.48 -21.10
CA PRO A 320 -1.23 -8.90 -21.44
C PRO A 320 -1.67 -7.89 -20.37
N SER A 321 -2.41 -6.85 -20.77
CA SER A 321 -2.98 -5.85 -19.86
C SER A 321 -4.10 -6.38 -18.95
N ASN A 322 -4.69 -7.53 -19.28
CA ASN A 322 -5.79 -8.17 -18.55
C ASN A 322 -5.74 -9.69 -18.77
N VAL A 323 -6.16 -10.46 -17.76
CA VAL A 323 -6.23 -11.93 -17.77
C VAL A 323 -7.59 -12.44 -17.31
N THR A 324 -8.63 -11.64 -17.52
CA THR A 324 -10.02 -11.98 -17.22
C THR A 324 -10.88 -11.70 -18.44
N LEU A 325 -11.87 -12.54 -18.69
CA LEU A 325 -12.86 -12.33 -19.73
C LEU A 325 -14.21 -12.86 -19.23
N GLN A 326 -15.29 -12.21 -19.64
CA GLN A 326 -16.63 -12.72 -19.39
C GLN A 326 -16.96 -13.78 -20.45
N GLU A 327 -17.61 -14.86 -20.05
CA GLU A 327 -18.11 -15.83 -21.02
C GLU A 327 -19.03 -15.19 -22.06
N LEU A 328 -19.17 -15.85 -23.22
CA LEU A 328 -20.05 -15.42 -24.30
C LEU A 328 -19.73 -14.01 -24.84
N THR A 329 -18.52 -13.52 -24.59
CA THR A 329 -18.07 -12.21 -25.09
C THR A 329 -18.09 -12.22 -26.62
N LYS A 330 -18.59 -11.14 -27.23
CA LYS A 330 -18.72 -11.04 -28.68
C LYS A 330 -17.39 -11.24 -29.43
N ASN A 331 -17.41 -11.98 -30.53
CA ASN A 331 -16.27 -12.15 -31.43
C ASN A 331 -15.71 -10.78 -31.89
N GLY A 332 -14.39 -10.67 -31.94
CA GLY A 332 -13.66 -9.44 -32.25
C GLY A 332 -13.57 -8.44 -31.11
N THR A 333 -14.06 -8.77 -29.90
CA THR A 333 -13.87 -7.90 -28.72
C THR A 333 -12.41 -7.95 -28.27
N PRO A 334 -11.68 -6.80 -28.19
CA PRO A 334 -10.36 -6.76 -27.60
C PRO A 334 -10.45 -7.02 -26.09
N ILE A 335 -9.68 -7.99 -25.59
CA ILE A 335 -9.68 -8.40 -24.18
C ILE A 335 -8.38 -8.05 -23.46
N ALA A 336 -7.28 -7.87 -24.20
CA ALA A 336 -6.01 -7.43 -23.67
C ALA A 336 -5.17 -6.73 -24.74
N THR A 337 -4.36 -5.77 -24.30
CA THR A 337 -3.23 -5.24 -25.07
C THR A 337 -1.97 -5.99 -24.64
N LEU A 338 -1.24 -6.52 -25.61
CA LEU A 338 0.05 -7.20 -25.42
C LEU A 338 1.17 -6.15 -25.40
N SER A 339 2.05 -6.26 -24.42
CA SER A 339 3.24 -5.43 -24.28
C SER A 339 4.48 -6.29 -24.09
N ALA A 340 5.61 -5.81 -24.61
CA ALA A 340 6.96 -6.32 -24.40
C ALA A 340 7.95 -5.20 -24.71
N SER A 341 9.19 -5.38 -24.28
CA SER A 341 10.29 -4.45 -24.54
C SER A 341 11.43 -5.16 -25.26
N ASP A 342 12.03 -4.47 -26.20
CA ASP A 342 13.21 -4.92 -26.92
C ASP A 342 14.39 -3.99 -26.60
N ALA A 343 15.51 -4.57 -26.19
CA ALA A 343 16.67 -3.79 -25.76
C ALA A 343 17.40 -3.13 -26.94
N ASP A 344 17.17 -3.62 -28.16
CA ASP A 344 17.76 -3.12 -29.40
C ASP A 344 16.81 -2.14 -30.13
N GLY A 345 15.61 -1.94 -29.59
CA GLY A 345 14.59 -1.02 -30.11
C GLY A 345 13.85 -1.57 -31.33
N ASP A 346 13.90 -2.89 -31.54
CA ASP A 346 13.29 -3.52 -32.70
C ASP A 346 11.76 -3.53 -32.66
N LYS A 347 11.15 -3.53 -33.85
CA LYS A 347 9.68 -3.51 -33.98
C LYS A 347 9.12 -4.87 -33.62
N LEU A 348 8.28 -4.90 -32.60
CA LEU A 348 7.69 -6.14 -32.10
C LEU A 348 6.45 -6.58 -32.88
N THR A 349 6.35 -7.89 -33.07
CA THR A 349 5.18 -8.58 -33.64
C THR A 349 4.74 -9.70 -32.72
N TYR A 350 3.44 -9.99 -32.67
CA TYR A 350 2.85 -10.96 -31.76
C TYR A 350 2.11 -12.06 -32.53
N LYS A 351 2.24 -13.30 -32.07
CA LYS A 351 1.54 -14.48 -32.61
C LYS A 351 1.09 -15.40 -31.48
N ILE A 352 0.06 -16.20 -31.73
CA ILE A 352 -0.33 -17.32 -30.86
C ILE A 352 0.48 -18.54 -31.25
N ILE A 353 1.04 -19.27 -30.29
CA ILE A 353 1.67 -20.56 -30.51
C ILE A 353 0.63 -21.66 -30.26
N LEU A 354 0.28 -22.35 -31.34
CA LEU A 354 -0.64 -23.48 -31.31
C LEU A 354 -0.03 -24.68 -30.56
N ALA A 355 -0.86 -25.65 -30.17
CA ALA A 355 -0.41 -26.86 -29.47
C ALA A 355 0.60 -27.70 -30.28
N ASN A 356 0.60 -27.57 -31.61
CA ASN A 356 1.58 -28.20 -32.50
C ASN A 356 2.90 -27.39 -32.65
N GLY A 357 3.04 -26.28 -31.92
CA GLY A 357 4.22 -25.40 -31.93
C GLY A 357 4.24 -24.36 -33.05
N VAL A 358 3.22 -24.30 -33.91
CA VAL A 358 3.16 -23.37 -35.04
C VAL A 358 2.65 -22.00 -34.57
N ALA A 359 3.31 -20.93 -35.03
CA ALA A 359 2.84 -19.57 -34.84
C ALA A 359 1.66 -19.26 -35.78
N ALA A 360 0.56 -18.77 -35.22
CA ALA A 360 -0.68 -18.45 -35.92
C ALA A 360 -1.30 -17.16 -35.38
N ASP A 361 -2.23 -16.59 -36.14
CA ASP A 361 -3.00 -15.43 -35.66
C ASP A 361 -4.16 -15.82 -34.75
N THR A 362 -4.63 -17.07 -34.79
CA THR A 362 -5.74 -17.56 -33.96
C THR A 362 -5.54 -19.00 -33.54
N ASP A 363 -5.99 -19.37 -32.33
CA ASP A 363 -6.14 -20.76 -31.86
C ASP A 363 -7.61 -21.23 -31.85
N GLY A 364 -8.52 -20.44 -32.45
CA GLY A 364 -9.97 -20.64 -32.41
C GLY A 364 -10.68 -19.98 -31.23
N TYR A 365 -10.01 -19.83 -30.08
CA TYR A 365 -10.56 -19.15 -28.90
C TYR A 365 -10.21 -17.67 -28.93
N PHE A 366 -8.93 -17.37 -29.19
CA PHE A 366 -8.41 -16.02 -29.31
C PHE A 366 -7.88 -15.75 -30.71
N THR A 367 -7.80 -14.47 -31.07
CA THR A 367 -7.07 -14.00 -32.24
C THR A 367 -6.19 -12.81 -31.87
N VAL A 368 -5.04 -12.68 -32.51
CA VAL A 368 -4.14 -11.53 -32.36
C VAL A 368 -4.27 -10.63 -33.59
N SER A 369 -4.38 -9.33 -33.36
CA SER A 369 -4.33 -8.30 -34.40
C SER A 369 -3.44 -7.15 -33.93
N GLY A 370 -2.27 -6.99 -34.56
CA GLY A 370 -1.25 -6.07 -34.08
C GLY A 370 -0.75 -6.48 -32.69
N ASN A 371 -0.97 -5.63 -31.69
CA ASN A 371 -0.69 -5.92 -30.28
C ASN A 371 -1.96 -6.16 -29.45
N GLN A 372 -3.12 -6.36 -30.08
CA GLN A 372 -4.36 -6.66 -29.38
C GLN A 372 -4.64 -8.15 -29.42
N LEU A 373 -5.02 -8.72 -28.28
CA LEU A 373 -5.63 -10.03 -28.16
C LEU A 373 -7.15 -9.86 -28.12
N LEU A 374 -7.85 -10.50 -29.04
CA LEU A 374 -9.30 -10.42 -29.21
C LEU A 374 -9.94 -11.80 -29.08
N VAL A 375 -11.24 -11.81 -28.79
CA VAL A 375 -12.05 -13.03 -28.82
C VAL A 375 -12.23 -13.49 -30.27
N ALA A 376 -11.83 -14.72 -30.59
CA ALA A 376 -12.10 -15.31 -31.90
C ALA A 376 -13.47 -16.00 -31.93
N ASN A 377 -13.78 -16.81 -30.91
CA ASN A 377 -15.09 -17.42 -30.72
C ASN A 377 -15.53 -17.34 -29.25
N GLY A 378 -16.47 -16.42 -28.97
CA GLY A 378 -17.05 -16.17 -27.65
C GLY A 378 -17.79 -17.37 -27.06
N VAL A 379 -18.36 -18.19 -27.93
CA VAL A 379 -19.16 -19.37 -27.55
C VAL A 379 -18.29 -20.45 -26.89
N MET A 380 -17.01 -20.52 -27.27
CA MET A 380 -16.08 -21.49 -26.66
C MET A 380 -15.65 -21.10 -25.24
N PHE A 381 -15.91 -19.86 -24.81
CA PHE A 381 -15.73 -19.43 -23.43
C PHE A 381 -17.05 -19.61 -22.71
N ASP A 382 -17.39 -20.86 -22.41
CA ASP A 382 -18.57 -21.25 -21.63
C ASP A 382 -18.09 -21.64 -20.22
N ALA A 383 -18.56 -20.93 -19.20
CA ALA A 383 -18.12 -21.07 -17.82
C ALA A 383 -18.55 -22.42 -17.20
N GLU A 384 -19.67 -22.99 -17.64
CA GLU A 384 -20.13 -24.34 -17.30
C GLU A 384 -19.18 -25.43 -17.82
N GLN A 385 -18.42 -25.16 -18.89
CA GLN A 385 -17.43 -26.08 -19.45
C GLN A 385 -16.05 -25.92 -18.81
N ALA A 386 -15.57 -24.69 -18.68
CA ALA A 386 -14.27 -24.40 -18.08
C ALA A 386 -14.18 -22.96 -17.57
N LEU A 387 -13.68 -22.80 -16.34
CA LEU A 387 -13.44 -21.48 -15.73
C LEU A 387 -12.08 -20.87 -16.11
N LEU A 388 -11.21 -21.63 -16.79
CA LEU A 388 -9.85 -21.22 -17.12
C LEU A 388 -9.51 -21.58 -18.56
N ARG A 389 -8.87 -20.64 -19.27
CA ARG A 389 -8.33 -20.88 -20.62
C ARG A 389 -6.88 -20.43 -20.71
N GLN A 390 -6.02 -21.29 -21.22
CA GLN A 390 -4.62 -20.94 -21.50
C GLN A 390 -4.40 -20.56 -22.96
N VAL A 391 -3.49 -19.62 -23.19
CA VAL A 391 -2.99 -19.25 -24.52
C VAL A 391 -1.50 -18.96 -24.45
N THR A 392 -0.72 -19.51 -25.38
CA THR A 392 0.71 -19.23 -25.49
C THR A 392 0.92 -18.15 -26.54
N ILE A 393 1.56 -17.05 -26.16
CA ILE A 393 1.87 -15.94 -27.04
C ILE A 393 3.38 -15.91 -27.28
N GLU A 394 3.77 -15.69 -28.54
CA GLU A 394 5.13 -15.36 -28.95
C GLU A 394 5.19 -13.87 -29.31
N VAL A 395 6.24 -13.21 -28.85
CA VAL A 395 6.68 -11.90 -29.36
C VAL A 395 8.00 -12.07 -30.09
N SER A 396 8.11 -11.48 -31.29
CA SER A 396 9.31 -11.49 -32.12
C SER A 396 9.76 -10.09 -32.49
N ASP A 397 11.07 -9.89 -32.50
CA ASP A 397 11.77 -8.69 -32.98
C ASP A 397 11.91 -8.61 -34.52
N GLY A 398 11.55 -9.67 -35.25
CA GLY A 398 11.73 -9.76 -36.70
C GLY A 398 13.18 -9.98 -37.16
N ARG A 399 14.14 -10.12 -36.23
CA ARG A 399 15.56 -10.39 -36.46
C ARG A 399 16.03 -11.74 -35.91
N GLY A 400 15.09 -12.55 -35.41
CA GLY A 400 15.29 -13.92 -35.00
C GLY A 400 15.26 -14.13 -33.48
N GLY A 401 15.14 -13.06 -32.70
CA GLY A 401 14.86 -13.16 -31.27
C GLY A 401 13.35 -13.29 -31.02
N VAL A 402 13.02 -14.23 -30.15
CA VAL A 402 11.63 -14.51 -29.75
C VAL A 402 11.54 -14.74 -28.25
N ALA A 403 10.43 -14.33 -27.65
CA ALA A 403 10.04 -14.74 -26.30
C ALA A 403 8.63 -15.34 -26.33
N ARG A 404 8.44 -16.43 -25.58
CA ARG A 404 7.16 -17.14 -25.49
C ARG A 404 6.69 -17.20 -24.06
N GLN A 405 5.40 -16.97 -23.84
CA GLN A 405 4.80 -17.12 -22.54
C GLN A 405 3.36 -17.63 -22.64
N THR A 406 3.01 -18.55 -21.75
CA THR A 406 1.63 -19.03 -21.59
C THR A 406 0.93 -18.18 -20.53
N PHE A 407 -0.21 -17.62 -20.91
CA PHE A 407 -1.09 -16.86 -20.02
C PHE A 407 -2.36 -17.66 -19.73
N THR A 408 -2.84 -17.61 -18.49
CA THR A 408 -4.10 -18.22 -18.07
C THR A 408 -5.14 -17.13 -17.88
N PHE A 409 -6.23 -17.18 -18.63
CA PHE A 409 -7.39 -16.30 -18.52
C PHE A 409 -8.44 -16.93 -17.61
N ASN A 410 -8.97 -16.14 -16.68
CA ASN A 410 -10.12 -16.50 -15.86
C ASN A 410 -11.41 -16.12 -16.58
N ILE A 411 -12.33 -17.06 -16.69
CA ILE A 411 -13.63 -16.89 -17.35
C ILE A 411 -14.66 -16.64 -16.26
N SER A 412 -15.33 -15.48 -16.29
CA SER A 412 -16.40 -15.18 -15.35
C SER A 412 -17.76 -15.57 -15.92
N ASP A 413 -18.49 -16.35 -15.13
CA ASP A 413 -19.87 -16.80 -15.33
C ASP A 413 -20.88 -15.62 -15.35
N LYS A 414 -21.90 -15.71 -16.21
CA LYS A 414 -22.93 -14.70 -16.47
C LYS A 414 -24.32 -15.32 -16.65
N SER A 415 -25.11 -15.35 -15.57
CA SER A 415 -26.54 -15.68 -15.62
C SER A 415 -27.49 -14.47 -15.44
N PRO A 416 -28.64 -14.37 -16.16
CA PRO A 416 -29.09 -15.25 -17.24
C PRO A 416 -28.29 -15.04 -18.53
N GLU A 417 -28.13 -16.13 -19.29
CA GLU A 417 -27.31 -16.14 -20.49
C GLU A 417 -28.15 -15.64 -21.69
N THR A 418 -27.70 -14.54 -22.28
CA THR A 418 -28.21 -14.10 -23.59
C THR A 418 -27.09 -14.19 -24.60
N MET A 419 -27.04 -15.33 -25.30
CA MET A 419 -26.09 -15.58 -26.37
C MET A 419 -26.79 -15.40 -27.71
N VAL A 420 -26.74 -14.18 -28.25
CA VAL A 420 -26.95 -14.01 -29.68
C VAL A 420 -25.59 -14.21 -30.31
N ALA A 421 -25.21 -15.46 -30.56
CA ALA A 421 -24.12 -15.71 -31.48
C ALA A 421 -24.49 -14.94 -32.76
N SER A 422 -23.70 -13.94 -33.11
CA SER A 422 -23.86 -13.27 -34.40
C SER A 422 -23.57 -14.33 -35.45
N ASP A 423 -24.62 -15.02 -35.91
CA ASP A 423 -24.90 -15.54 -37.26
C ASP A 423 -23.76 -16.07 -38.16
N ALA A 424 -22.57 -16.31 -37.61
CA ALA A 424 -21.34 -16.45 -38.36
C ALA A 424 -20.25 -17.31 -37.69
N SER A 425 -20.51 -17.96 -36.54
CA SER A 425 -19.62 -19.07 -36.11
C SER A 425 -19.80 -20.20 -37.12
N PRO A 426 -18.75 -20.63 -37.86
CA PRO A 426 -18.80 -21.77 -38.77
C PRO A 426 -18.35 -23.07 -38.08
N PHE A 427 -18.27 -23.06 -36.75
CA PHE A 427 -17.68 -24.12 -35.95
C PHE A 427 -18.76 -25.03 -35.35
N ASN A 428 -18.38 -26.25 -35.00
CA ASN A 428 -19.25 -27.16 -34.25
C ASN A 428 -19.17 -26.80 -32.77
N ASP A 429 -20.09 -25.98 -32.30
CA ASP A 429 -20.08 -25.39 -30.97
C ASP A 429 -20.79 -26.30 -29.95
N ILE A 430 -20.34 -26.23 -28.69
CA ILE A 430 -20.97 -26.88 -27.53
C ILE A 430 -21.43 -25.74 -26.62
N ILE A 431 -22.72 -25.67 -26.33
CA ILE A 431 -23.34 -24.59 -25.57
C ILE A 431 -24.13 -25.19 -24.41
N LYS A 432 -23.78 -24.84 -23.17
CA LYS A 432 -24.45 -25.37 -21.98
C LYS A 432 -25.01 -24.26 -21.09
N GLY A 433 -26.32 -24.26 -20.91
CA GLY A 433 -26.96 -23.40 -19.93
C GLY A 433 -26.80 -23.87 -18.49
N SER A 434 -27.18 -22.99 -17.56
CA SER A 434 -26.89 -23.18 -16.15
C SER A 434 -27.51 -24.46 -15.59
N LYS A 435 -26.73 -25.18 -14.77
CA LYS A 435 -27.21 -26.35 -14.01
C LYS A 435 -27.93 -25.98 -12.72
N THR A 436 -28.12 -24.68 -12.47
CA THR A 436 -28.80 -24.15 -11.30
C THR A 436 -29.66 -22.95 -11.68
N GLY A 437 -30.56 -22.53 -10.78
CA GLY A 437 -31.49 -21.45 -11.10
C GLY A 437 -32.62 -21.91 -12.03
N LYS A 438 -33.49 -20.97 -12.40
CA LYS A 438 -34.57 -21.17 -13.38
C LYS A 438 -34.52 -20.00 -14.36
N PHE A 439 -33.34 -19.81 -14.93
CA PHE A 439 -33.08 -18.69 -15.82
C PHE A 439 -33.82 -18.92 -17.15
N LYS A 440 -33.76 -17.97 -18.06
CA LYS A 440 -34.50 -18.05 -19.32
C LYS A 440 -33.52 -17.67 -20.39
N ASP A 441 -32.77 -18.66 -20.81
CA ASP A 441 -31.57 -18.44 -21.58
C ASP A 441 -31.92 -18.43 -23.05
N THR A 442 -31.10 -17.73 -23.83
CA THR A 442 -31.30 -17.58 -25.27
C THR A 442 -30.01 -18.01 -25.96
N PHE A 443 -30.03 -19.16 -26.62
CA PHE A 443 -28.86 -19.75 -27.29
C PHE A 443 -29.06 -19.89 -28.79
N TYR A 444 -28.05 -19.48 -29.54
CA TYR A 444 -27.97 -19.62 -31.00
C TYR A 444 -26.68 -20.37 -31.36
N GLY A 445 -26.80 -21.54 -31.98
CA GLY A 445 -25.67 -22.38 -32.41
C GLY A 445 -24.89 -21.72 -33.53
N GLY A 446 -25.55 -21.46 -34.66
CA GLY A 446 -24.92 -20.76 -35.78
C GLY A 446 -24.82 -21.63 -37.01
N ALA A 447 -23.62 -21.76 -37.57
CA ALA A 447 -23.36 -22.69 -38.64
C ALA A 447 -22.38 -23.75 -38.16
N GLY A 448 -22.63 -25.01 -38.44
CA GLY A 448 -21.86 -26.12 -37.89
C GLY A 448 -22.79 -27.20 -37.36
N ASP A 449 -22.22 -28.30 -36.89
CA ASP A 449 -23.00 -29.34 -36.20
C ASP A 449 -22.95 -29.07 -34.69
N ASP A 450 -23.89 -28.27 -34.19
CA ASP A 450 -23.85 -27.73 -32.83
C ASP A 450 -24.53 -28.65 -31.81
N LYS A 451 -24.14 -28.52 -30.54
CA LYS A 451 -24.83 -29.18 -29.42
C LYS A 451 -25.25 -28.17 -28.35
N LEU A 452 -26.55 -28.10 -28.08
CA LEU A 452 -27.17 -27.12 -27.21
C LEU A 452 -27.87 -27.81 -26.03
N TRP A 453 -27.45 -27.48 -24.80
CA TRP A 453 -28.16 -27.81 -23.57
C TRP A 453 -28.81 -26.54 -23.04
N GLY A 454 -30.14 -26.51 -22.98
CA GLY A 454 -30.87 -25.38 -22.38
C GLY A 454 -30.52 -25.22 -20.89
N GLY A 455 -30.32 -26.33 -20.18
CA GLY A 455 -30.05 -26.32 -18.75
C GLY A 455 -31.33 -26.24 -17.93
N TYR A 456 -31.27 -25.58 -16.76
CA TYR A 456 -32.46 -25.28 -15.98
C TYR A 456 -33.04 -23.92 -16.35
N GLY A 457 -34.30 -23.89 -16.72
CA GLY A 457 -34.90 -22.66 -17.19
C GLY A 457 -36.12 -22.89 -18.03
N ASN A 458 -36.55 -21.90 -18.80
CA ASN A 458 -37.34 -22.20 -19.99
C ASN A 458 -36.64 -21.48 -21.11
N ASP A 459 -35.87 -22.23 -21.87
CA ASP A 459 -34.83 -21.65 -22.70
C ASP A 459 -35.31 -21.51 -24.14
N THR A 460 -34.68 -20.62 -24.89
CA THR A 460 -34.98 -20.41 -26.30
C THR A 460 -33.75 -20.76 -27.13
N LEU A 461 -33.88 -21.79 -27.96
CA LEU A 461 -32.76 -22.43 -28.63
C LEU A 461 -32.92 -22.33 -30.16
N TRP A 462 -31.84 -21.98 -30.84
CA TRP A 462 -31.68 -22.03 -32.29
C TRP A 462 -30.46 -22.87 -32.61
N GLY A 463 -30.60 -23.89 -33.44
CA GLY A 463 -29.46 -24.65 -33.96
C GLY A 463 -28.74 -23.85 -35.04
N GLY A 464 -29.53 -23.33 -35.98
CA GLY A 464 -29.03 -22.62 -37.16
C GLY A 464 -28.90 -23.55 -38.36
N SER A 465 -27.72 -23.63 -38.95
CA SER A 465 -27.46 -24.45 -40.15
C SER A 465 -26.41 -25.52 -39.88
N GLY A 466 -26.74 -26.76 -40.22
CA GLY A 466 -25.88 -27.92 -40.00
C GLY A 466 -26.69 -28.97 -39.27
N LYS A 467 -26.04 -29.97 -38.67
CA LYS A 467 -26.73 -31.04 -37.96
C LYS A 467 -26.70 -30.79 -36.46
N ASP A 468 -27.70 -30.06 -35.99
CA ASP A 468 -27.71 -29.58 -34.62
C ASP A 468 -28.33 -30.59 -33.66
N THR A 469 -27.93 -30.53 -32.41
CA THR A 469 -28.38 -31.43 -31.36
C THR A 469 -28.89 -30.64 -30.17
N PHE A 470 -30.17 -30.81 -29.85
CA PHE A 470 -30.79 -30.23 -28.66
C PHE A 470 -30.83 -31.27 -27.56
N VAL A 471 -30.11 -31.04 -26.47
CA VAL A 471 -29.90 -32.00 -25.39
C VAL A 471 -30.72 -31.63 -24.17
N PHE A 472 -31.58 -32.54 -23.74
CA PHE A 472 -32.38 -32.44 -22.53
C PHE A 472 -31.74 -33.31 -21.45
N ASP A 473 -31.03 -32.68 -20.52
CA ASP A 473 -30.38 -33.32 -19.35
C ASP A 473 -30.87 -32.79 -18.00
N ALA A 474 -31.64 -31.71 -18.00
CA ALA A 474 -32.18 -31.09 -16.81
C ALA A 474 -33.49 -31.76 -16.36
N LYS A 475 -33.78 -31.69 -15.05
CA LYS A 475 -34.95 -32.34 -14.45
C LYS A 475 -36.24 -31.90 -15.14
N LEU A 476 -37.01 -32.86 -15.64
CA LEU A 476 -38.29 -32.59 -16.29
C LEU A 476 -39.29 -31.92 -15.33
N GLY A 477 -40.18 -31.09 -15.92
CA GLY A 477 -41.30 -30.50 -15.22
C GLY A 477 -42.36 -31.51 -14.77
N THR A 478 -43.52 -30.99 -14.37
CA THR A 478 -44.72 -31.79 -14.13
C THR A 478 -45.83 -31.34 -15.06
N ALA A 479 -46.82 -32.20 -15.29
CA ALA A 479 -48.01 -31.86 -16.08
C ALA A 479 -48.81 -30.65 -15.51
N LYS A 480 -48.59 -30.28 -14.25
CA LYS A 480 -49.32 -29.20 -13.55
C LYS A 480 -48.55 -27.91 -13.37
N THR A 481 -47.25 -27.90 -13.64
CA THR A 481 -46.35 -26.75 -13.43
C THR A 481 -45.98 -26.05 -14.74
N ASP A 482 -46.95 -25.98 -15.66
CA ASP A 482 -46.82 -25.41 -17.01
C ASP A 482 -46.01 -24.09 -16.99
N ARG A 483 -45.00 -24.02 -17.88
CA ARG A 483 -44.11 -22.87 -18.12
C ARG A 483 -43.25 -22.38 -16.95
N SER A 484 -42.98 -23.19 -15.93
CA SER A 484 -42.10 -22.79 -14.81
C SER A 484 -40.95 -23.75 -14.52
N VAL A 485 -40.74 -24.75 -15.38
CA VAL A 485 -39.80 -25.87 -15.18
C VAL A 485 -39.33 -26.48 -16.51
N ASN A 486 -38.15 -26.11 -16.97
CA ASN A 486 -37.34 -26.78 -18.01
C ASN A 486 -38.12 -27.10 -19.29
N PHE A 487 -38.90 -26.11 -19.74
CA PHE A 487 -39.69 -26.21 -20.97
C PHE A 487 -39.14 -25.30 -22.05
N ASP A 488 -38.37 -25.90 -22.94
CA ASP A 488 -37.57 -25.15 -23.91
C ASP A 488 -38.33 -24.94 -25.22
N THR A 489 -38.04 -23.80 -25.86
CA THR A 489 -38.56 -23.43 -27.17
C THR A 489 -37.47 -23.51 -28.22
N ILE A 490 -37.56 -24.49 -29.11
CA ILE A 490 -36.67 -24.64 -30.25
C ILE A 490 -37.27 -23.90 -31.46
N LYS A 491 -36.49 -23.00 -32.05
CA LYS A 491 -37.00 -21.98 -32.98
C LYS A 491 -36.93 -22.39 -34.45
N ASP A 492 -35.91 -23.14 -34.84
CA ASP A 492 -35.57 -23.41 -36.24
C ASP A 492 -35.40 -24.89 -36.60
N TYR A 493 -35.75 -25.81 -35.69
CA TYR A 493 -35.61 -27.26 -35.85
C TYR A 493 -35.90 -27.79 -37.27
N SER A 494 -34.92 -28.48 -37.84
CA SER A 494 -34.95 -29.18 -39.11
C SER A 494 -34.98 -30.70 -38.89
N VAL A 495 -36.08 -31.37 -39.23
CA VAL A 495 -36.19 -32.86 -39.18
C VAL A 495 -35.17 -33.56 -40.10
N LYS A 496 -34.59 -32.82 -41.05
CA LYS A 496 -33.60 -33.39 -41.96
C LYS A 496 -32.21 -33.43 -41.32
N ASP A 497 -31.88 -32.43 -40.53
CA ASP A 497 -30.51 -32.16 -40.12
C ASP A 497 -30.34 -32.32 -38.59
N ASP A 498 -31.35 -31.97 -37.80
CA ASP A 498 -31.25 -31.84 -36.35
C ASP A 498 -31.74 -33.07 -35.59
N SER A 499 -31.32 -33.19 -34.33
CA SER A 499 -31.75 -34.25 -33.42
C SER A 499 -32.02 -33.76 -32.01
N ILE A 500 -32.79 -34.54 -31.26
CA ILE A 500 -33.07 -34.32 -29.85
C ILE A 500 -32.50 -35.46 -29.03
N TRP A 501 -31.63 -35.14 -28.08
CA TRP A 501 -31.01 -36.11 -27.21
C TRP A 501 -31.61 -35.99 -25.81
N LEU A 502 -31.96 -37.14 -25.24
CA LEU A 502 -32.63 -37.26 -23.97
C LEU A 502 -31.72 -38.03 -23.01
N GLU A 503 -31.32 -37.37 -21.93
CA GLU A 503 -30.45 -37.99 -20.93
C GLU A 503 -31.16 -39.17 -20.26
N ASN A 504 -30.50 -40.33 -20.26
CA ASN A 504 -31.00 -41.57 -19.68
C ASN A 504 -31.50 -41.36 -18.25
N SER A 505 -30.78 -40.53 -17.47
CA SER A 505 -31.05 -40.31 -16.05
C SER A 505 -32.44 -39.70 -15.77
N LEU A 506 -33.01 -38.96 -16.72
CA LEU A 506 -34.34 -38.34 -16.61
C LEU A 506 -35.45 -39.39 -16.44
N PHE A 507 -35.25 -40.59 -16.96
CA PHE A 507 -36.26 -41.63 -16.99
C PHE A 507 -36.07 -42.71 -15.91
N LYS A 508 -35.02 -42.62 -15.07
CA LYS A 508 -34.75 -43.60 -13.98
C LYS A 508 -35.94 -43.79 -13.03
N GLY A 509 -36.72 -42.73 -12.80
CA GLY A 509 -37.94 -42.80 -11.97
C GLY A 509 -39.05 -43.67 -12.58
N ASN A 510 -39.10 -43.79 -13.92
CA ASN A 510 -40.02 -44.65 -14.63
C ASN A 510 -39.37 -46.02 -14.87
N LYS A 511 -39.45 -46.91 -13.87
CA LYS A 511 -38.82 -48.24 -13.92
C LYS A 511 -39.22 -49.06 -15.16
N THR A 512 -40.45 -48.90 -15.64
CA THR A 512 -40.96 -49.64 -16.80
C THR A 512 -40.29 -49.18 -18.09
N LEU A 513 -40.33 -47.87 -18.40
CA LEU A 513 -39.65 -47.32 -19.56
C LEU A 513 -38.14 -47.54 -19.46
N TYR A 514 -37.55 -47.22 -18.31
CA TYR A 514 -36.11 -47.31 -18.10
C TYR A 514 -35.57 -48.72 -18.29
N ALA A 515 -36.33 -49.77 -17.93
CA ALA A 515 -35.92 -51.15 -18.20
C ALA A 515 -35.93 -51.49 -19.70
N LYS A 516 -36.88 -50.93 -20.48
CA LYS A 516 -37.08 -51.27 -21.89
C LYS A 516 -36.22 -50.47 -22.87
N ILE A 517 -35.82 -49.24 -22.53
CA ILE A 517 -34.97 -48.43 -23.42
C ILE A 517 -33.54 -48.96 -23.49
N LYS A 518 -32.91 -48.81 -24.64
CA LYS A 518 -31.47 -48.98 -24.80
C LYS A 518 -30.79 -47.65 -24.45
N LYS A 519 -29.81 -47.71 -23.55
CA LYS A 519 -29.11 -46.53 -23.04
C LYS A 519 -27.94 -46.22 -23.94
N GLY A 520 -27.88 -44.99 -24.46
CA GLY A 520 -26.73 -44.49 -25.21
C GLY A 520 -25.69 -43.83 -24.31
N THR A 521 -24.73 -43.18 -24.96
CA THR A 521 -23.81 -42.18 -24.40
C THR A 521 -23.69 -41.03 -25.40
N GLU A 522 -23.18 -39.86 -25.00
CA GLU A 522 -22.97 -38.74 -25.96
C GLU A 522 -22.12 -39.11 -27.19
N ASN A 523 -21.16 -40.03 -27.04
CA ASN A 523 -20.33 -40.52 -28.14
C ASN A 523 -20.99 -41.63 -28.96
N LYS A 524 -22.06 -42.24 -28.43
CA LYS A 524 -22.81 -43.33 -29.07
C LYS A 524 -24.30 -43.22 -28.71
N PRO A 525 -25.00 -42.19 -29.21
CA PRO A 525 -26.42 -41.98 -28.93
C PRO A 525 -27.25 -43.14 -29.48
N VAL A 526 -28.30 -43.53 -28.77
CA VAL A 526 -29.18 -44.64 -29.18
C VAL A 526 -30.54 -44.11 -29.57
N LYS A 527 -30.89 -44.29 -30.84
CA LYS A 527 -32.20 -43.88 -31.39
C LYS A 527 -33.36 -44.52 -30.63
N LEU A 528 -34.42 -43.75 -30.40
CA LEU A 528 -35.67 -44.19 -29.79
C LEU A 528 -36.29 -45.32 -30.61
N ASP A 529 -36.84 -46.34 -29.93
CA ASP A 529 -37.61 -47.40 -30.58
C ASP A 529 -38.99 -46.84 -30.96
N LYS A 530 -39.42 -47.06 -32.21
CA LYS A 530 -40.69 -46.55 -32.75
C LYS A 530 -41.89 -46.89 -31.87
N LYS A 531 -41.88 -48.03 -31.19
CA LYS A 531 -42.99 -48.45 -30.31
C LYS A 531 -43.21 -47.53 -29.10
N PHE A 532 -42.25 -46.65 -28.81
CA PHE A 532 -42.35 -45.70 -27.70
C PHE A 532 -42.86 -44.32 -28.12
N PHE A 533 -43.25 -44.14 -29.38
CA PHE A 533 -43.53 -42.84 -29.95
C PHE A 533 -44.83 -42.84 -30.76
N THR A 534 -45.63 -41.79 -30.58
CA THR A 534 -46.82 -41.55 -31.41
C THR A 534 -46.99 -40.08 -31.78
N ILE A 535 -47.73 -39.83 -32.87
CA ILE A 535 -48.12 -38.48 -33.30
C ILE A 535 -49.59 -38.27 -32.97
N GLY A 536 -49.90 -37.24 -32.20
CA GLY A 536 -51.24 -36.93 -31.74
C GLY A 536 -51.24 -35.95 -30.57
N ASP A 537 -52.42 -35.69 -30.01
CA ASP A 537 -52.60 -34.86 -28.81
C ASP A 537 -52.39 -35.65 -27.50
N LYS A 538 -52.26 -36.98 -27.58
CA LYS A 538 -51.96 -37.91 -26.47
C LYS A 538 -51.44 -39.26 -26.97
N ALA A 539 -50.93 -40.07 -26.05
CA ALA A 539 -50.58 -41.48 -26.26
C ALA A 539 -51.81 -42.30 -26.72
N LYS A 540 -51.58 -43.29 -27.59
CA LYS A 540 -52.63 -44.10 -28.22
C LYS A 540 -52.54 -45.58 -27.85
N GLU A 541 -51.33 -46.08 -27.62
CA GLU A 541 -51.03 -47.43 -27.18
C GLU A 541 -50.43 -47.41 -25.76
N LYS A 542 -50.18 -48.57 -25.15
CA LYS A 542 -49.71 -48.70 -23.75
C LYS A 542 -48.25 -48.30 -23.52
N ASP A 543 -47.47 -48.22 -24.60
CA ASP A 543 -46.03 -47.94 -24.55
C ASP A 543 -45.68 -46.61 -25.26
N ASP A 544 -46.65 -45.77 -25.62
CA ASP A 544 -46.43 -44.47 -26.27
C ASP A 544 -45.90 -43.41 -25.27
N TYR A 545 -44.67 -43.60 -24.77
CA TYR A 545 -44.06 -42.71 -23.78
C TYR A 545 -43.71 -41.32 -24.32
N PHE A 546 -43.53 -41.16 -25.62
CA PHE A 546 -43.23 -39.87 -26.26
C PHE A 546 -44.31 -39.54 -27.28
N VAL A 547 -44.89 -38.34 -27.17
CA VAL A 547 -46.02 -37.92 -28.00
C VAL A 547 -45.68 -36.60 -28.65
N TYR A 548 -45.76 -36.52 -29.98
CA TYR A 548 -45.64 -35.25 -30.69
C TYR A 548 -47.00 -34.75 -31.16
N ASP A 549 -47.44 -33.62 -30.60
CA ASP A 549 -48.62 -32.90 -31.08
C ASP A 549 -48.21 -31.95 -32.19
N SER A 550 -48.48 -32.32 -33.44
CA SER A 550 -48.14 -31.51 -34.62
C SER A 550 -48.96 -30.23 -34.76
N LYS A 551 -50.14 -30.14 -34.12
CA LYS A 551 -50.97 -28.93 -34.13
C LYS A 551 -50.42 -27.89 -33.17
N LYS A 552 -50.07 -28.31 -31.96
CA LYS A 552 -49.45 -27.46 -30.94
C LYS A 552 -47.95 -27.26 -31.16
N ARG A 553 -47.31 -28.19 -31.91
CA ARG A 553 -45.86 -28.31 -32.08
C ARG A 553 -45.16 -28.51 -30.73
N VAL A 554 -45.66 -29.44 -29.94
CA VAL A 554 -45.10 -29.76 -28.62
C VAL A 554 -44.76 -31.24 -28.56
N LEU A 555 -43.56 -31.53 -28.07
CA LEU A 555 -43.13 -32.88 -27.69
C LEU A 555 -43.45 -33.09 -26.22
N TYR A 556 -44.14 -34.18 -25.93
CA TYR A 556 -44.56 -34.59 -24.60
C TYR A 556 -43.88 -35.90 -24.18
N TYR A 557 -43.65 -36.05 -22.89
CA TYR A 557 -43.33 -37.29 -22.21
C TYR A 557 -44.53 -37.76 -21.38
N ASP A 558 -45.18 -38.84 -21.81
CA ASP A 558 -46.22 -39.51 -21.05
C ASP A 558 -45.59 -40.58 -20.16
N ALA A 559 -45.52 -40.32 -18.86
CA ALA A 559 -44.88 -41.22 -17.91
C ALA A 559 -45.57 -42.60 -17.77
N ASP A 560 -46.87 -42.72 -18.06
CA ASP A 560 -47.54 -44.03 -18.07
C ASP A 560 -47.60 -44.68 -19.45
N GLY A 561 -47.30 -43.89 -20.49
CA GLY A 561 -47.23 -44.30 -21.87
C GLY A 561 -48.58 -44.70 -22.47
N SER A 562 -49.71 -44.48 -21.80
CA SER A 562 -51.05 -44.97 -22.17
C SER A 562 -52.07 -43.86 -22.44
N GLY A 563 -51.72 -42.61 -22.16
CA GLY A 563 -52.57 -41.44 -22.32
C GLY A 563 -53.62 -41.30 -21.20
N SER A 564 -53.51 -42.12 -20.14
CA SER A 564 -54.44 -42.10 -19.01
C SER A 564 -54.10 -41.00 -18.00
N LYS A 565 -52.83 -40.58 -17.96
CA LYS A 565 -52.34 -39.45 -17.16
C LYS A 565 -51.98 -38.29 -18.07
N GLU A 566 -51.95 -37.10 -17.47
CA GLU A 566 -51.46 -35.91 -18.15
C GLU A 566 -49.96 -36.06 -18.46
N ALA A 567 -49.58 -35.80 -19.71
CA ALA A 567 -48.21 -35.88 -20.17
C ALA A 567 -47.42 -34.61 -19.79
N ILE A 568 -46.11 -34.76 -19.61
CA ILE A 568 -45.18 -33.68 -19.28
C ILE A 568 -44.69 -33.04 -20.57
N GLU A 569 -44.69 -31.72 -20.65
CA GLU A 569 -44.13 -31.00 -21.79
C GLU A 569 -42.60 -31.03 -21.75
N LEU A 570 -41.97 -31.47 -22.84
CA LEU A 570 -40.52 -31.51 -23.00
C LEU A 570 -40.02 -30.28 -23.78
N ALA A 571 -40.57 -30.05 -24.98
CA ALA A 571 -40.10 -29.01 -25.87
C ALA A 571 -41.25 -28.47 -26.74
N THR A 572 -41.20 -27.16 -27.02
CA THR A 572 -42.03 -26.52 -28.05
C THR A 572 -41.20 -26.20 -29.28
N PHE A 573 -41.79 -26.36 -30.45
CA PHE A 573 -41.19 -25.95 -31.72
C PHE A 573 -41.94 -24.78 -32.35
N THR A 574 -41.19 -23.79 -32.81
CA THR A 574 -41.76 -22.68 -33.58
C THR A 574 -42.13 -23.14 -34.99
N LYS A 575 -43.22 -22.61 -35.56
CA LYS A 575 -43.70 -23.02 -36.88
C LYS A 575 -42.64 -22.74 -37.95
N ASN A 576 -42.17 -23.80 -38.60
CA ASN A 576 -41.30 -23.69 -39.78
C ASN A 576 -41.69 -24.74 -40.85
N LYS A 577 -41.08 -24.66 -42.03
CA LYS A 577 -41.37 -25.59 -43.14
C LYS A 577 -40.71 -26.97 -42.99
N TYR A 578 -39.74 -27.11 -42.10
CA TYR A 578 -38.87 -28.27 -41.91
C TYR A 578 -39.36 -29.23 -40.81
N LEU A 579 -40.29 -28.80 -39.94
CA LEU A 579 -40.96 -29.65 -38.94
C LEU A 579 -41.92 -30.69 -39.52
N LYS A 580 -42.14 -30.67 -40.83
CA LYS A 580 -42.96 -31.70 -41.50
C LYS A 580 -42.29 -33.05 -41.28
N ASN A 581 -43.07 -34.02 -40.83
CA ASN A 581 -42.62 -35.41 -40.61
C ASN A 581 -41.75 -35.65 -39.36
N PHE A 582 -41.80 -34.78 -38.35
CA PHE A 582 -41.19 -35.08 -37.04
C PHE A 582 -41.66 -36.46 -36.54
N GLN A 583 -40.71 -37.31 -36.14
CA GLN A 583 -40.98 -38.71 -35.83
C GLN A 583 -39.94 -39.27 -34.84
N TYR A 584 -40.08 -40.53 -34.46
CA TYR A 584 -39.19 -41.19 -33.50
C TYR A 584 -37.70 -41.19 -33.90
N SER A 585 -37.36 -41.07 -35.19
CA SER A 585 -35.97 -41.05 -35.66
C SER A 585 -35.18 -39.83 -35.23
N GLU A 586 -35.90 -38.79 -34.77
CA GLU A 586 -35.35 -37.53 -34.29
C GLU A 586 -34.87 -37.64 -32.84
N LEU A 587 -35.33 -38.65 -32.10
CA LEU A 587 -35.12 -38.79 -30.66
C LEU A 587 -34.05 -39.84 -30.36
N PHE A 588 -33.10 -39.49 -29.50
CA PHE A 588 -32.01 -40.36 -29.06
C PHE A 588 -31.87 -40.35 -27.54
N PHE A 589 -31.46 -41.47 -26.97
CA PHE A 589 -31.03 -41.56 -25.58
C PHE A 589 -29.51 -41.47 -25.47
N ILE A 590 -29.04 -40.72 -24.47
CA ILE A 590 -27.62 -40.52 -24.15
C ILE A 590 -27.32 -40.76 -22.68
#